data_AF-A0A366EA79-F1
#
_entry.id   AF-A0A366EA79-F1
#
_cell.length_a   1.000
_cell.length_b   1.000
_cell.length_c   1.000
_cell.angle_alpha   90.00
_cell.angle_beta   90.00
_cell.angle_gamma   90.00
#
_symmetry.space_group_name_H-M   'P 1'
#
loop_
_entity.id
_entity.type
_entity.pdbx_description
1 polymer ?
#
loop_
_entity_poly.entity_id
_entity_poly.type
_entity_poly.pdbx_seq_one_letter_code
_entity_poly.pdbx_strand_id
1 'polypeptide(L)'
;MSAINRLTPTRWLSIALLAAACAAPAAAMAQSQMTPEMQALARKVVQACKADLKQYCQGIQPGGGRIAACLQANRANLTPSCQAALAEALPK
;
A
#
# COMPACT_ATOMS: atom_id res chain seq x y z
N MET A 1 -43.73 0.79 -36.82
CA MET A 1 -43.31 -0.62 -36.92
C MET A 1 -42.74 -1.01 -35.56
N SER A 2 -43.54 -1.64 -34.71
CA SER A 2 -43.21 -1.93 -33.30
C SER A 2 -43.12 -3.45 -33.07
N ALA A 3 -41.99 -3.91 -32.51
CA ALA A 3 -41.80 -5.16 -31.76
C ALA A 3 -40.36 -5.13 -31.21
N ILE A 4 -40.07 -4.59 -30.03
CA ILE A 4 -40.43 -5.08 -28.68
C ILE A 4 -40.30 -6.61 -28.60
N ASN A 5 -39.17 -7.04 -28.02
CA ASN A 5 -39.13 -7.97 -26.91
C ASN A 5 -39.87 -9.30 -27.09
N ARG A 6 -39.24 -10.27 -27.75
CA ARG A 6 -39.54 -11.70 -27.54
C ARG A 6 -38.25 -12.45 -27.27
N LEU A 7 -37.90 -12.48 -25.99
CA LEU A 7 -37.18 -13.57 -25.36
C LEU A 7 -37.64 -14.89 -25.98
N THR A 8 -36.76 -15.54 -26.74
CA THR A 8 -36.87 -16.98 -26.97
C THR A 8 -35.84 -17.65 -26.04
N PRO A 9 -36.29 -18.50 -25.11
CA PRO A 9 -35.53 -18.96 -23.93
C PRO A 9 -34.49 -20.05 -24.25
N THR A 10 -34.16 -20.25 -25.52
CA THR A 10 -33.46 -21.45 -26.01
C THR A 10 -31.97 -21.25 -26.32
N ARG A 11 -31.46 -20.02 -26.24
CA ARG A 11 -30.01 -19.74 -26.41
C ARG A 11 -29.19 -19.86 -25.11
N TRP A 12 -29.84 -20.19 -24.00
CA TRP A 12 -29.18 -20.40 -22.69
C TRP A 12 -28.82 -21.86 -22.40
N LEU A 13 -29.26 -22.84 -23.22
CA LEU A 13 -28.95 -24.26 -22.99
C LEU A 13 -27.66 -24.77 -23.65
N SER A 14 -26.91 -23.94 -24.39
CA SER A 14 -25.72 -24.39 -25.15
C SER A 14 -24.40 -23.74 -24.75
N ILE A 15 -24.37 -22.89 -23.71
CA ILE A 15 -23.13 -22.23 -23.23
C ILE A 15 -22.68 -22.82 -21.87
N ALA A 16 -23.38 -23.83 -21.34
CA ALA A 16 -23.10 -24.39 -20.02
C ALA A 16 -22.01 -25.49 -19.97
N LEU A 17 -21.34 -25.83 -21.07
CA LEU A 17 -20.49 -27.04 -21.13
C LEU A 17 -19.01 -26.85 -21.53
N LEU A 18 -18.52 -25.61 -21.65
CA LEU A 18 -17.08 -25.34 -21.88
C LEU A 18 -16.51 -24.26 -20.92
N ALA A 19 -16.80 -24.40 -19.63
CA ALA A 19 -16.18 -23.58 -18.57
C ALA A 19 -15.53 -24.46 -17.48
N ALA A 20 -14.85 -25.54 -17.88
CA ALA A 20 -14.18 -26.48 -16.98
C ALA A 20 -12.70 -26.71 -17.35
N ALA A 21 -11.92 -25.64 -17.44
CA ALA A 21 -10.45 -25.59 -17.41
C ALA A 21 -10.08 -24.12 -17.72
N CYS A 22 -9.85 -23.22 -16.77
CA CYS A 22 -8.80 -23.26 -15.75
C CYS A 22 -9.36 -22.80 -14.39
N ALA A 23 -9.67 -23.75 -13.50
CA ALA A 23 -9.81 -23.46 -12.08
C ALA A 23 -8.45 -23.58 -11.40
N ALA A 24 -7.47 -22.81 -11.86
CA ALA A 24 -6.45 -22.31 -10.95
C ALA A 24 -6.98 -20.96 -10.50
N PRO A 25 -7.12 -20.66 -9.19
CA PRO A 25 -7.25 -19.27 -8.82
C PRO A 25 -6.03 -18.59 -9.43
N ALA A 26 -6.26 -17.72 -10.42
CA ALA A 26 -5.29 -16.72 -10.80
C ALA A 26 -5.18 -15.77 -9.58
N ALA A 27 -4.54 -16.26 -8.53
CA ALA A 27 -3.88 -15.45 -7.54
C ALA A 27 -2.68 -14.80 -8.24
N ALA A 28 -2.95 -13.98 -9.26
CA ALA A 28 -2.11 -12.86 -9.59
C ALA A 28 -2.31 -11.84 -8.46
N MET A 29 -1.91 -12.21 -7.25
CA MET A 29 -1.63 -11.24 -6.23
C MET A 29 -0.37 -10.53 -6.70
N ALA A 30 -0.54 -9.48 -7.49
CA ALA A 30 0.40 -8.38 -7.48
C ALA A 30 0.36 -7.80 -6.07
N GLN A 31 1.11 -8.39 -5.14
CA GLN A 31 1.16 -7.98 -3.75
C GLN A 31 2.00 -6.72 -3.63
N SER A 32 1.44 -5.58 -4.01
CA SER A 32 1.89 -4.29 -3.47
C SER A 32 1.31 -4.11 -2.07
N GLN A 33 1.59 -5.05 -1.17
CA GLN A 33 1.10 -5.04 0.21
C GLN A 33 2.21 -4.52 1.12
N MET A 34 2.09 -3.26 1.55
CA MET A 34 2.72 -2.83 2.79
C MET A 34 2.29 -3.81 3.89
N THR A 35 3.24 -4.48 4.52
CA THR A 35 2.92 -5.36 5.65
C THR A 35 2.40 -4.51 6.81
N PRO A 36 1.46 -5.03 7.63
CA PRO A 36 1.02 -4.33 8.84
C PRO A 36 2.19 -3.97 9.75
N GLU A 37 3.26 -4.78 9.72
CA GLU A 37 4.51 -4.51 10.44
C GLU A 37 5.25 -3.27 9.92
N MET A 38 5.40 -3.13 8.59
CA MET A 38 6.02 -1.92 8.01
C MET A 38 5.23 -0.66 8.36
N GLN A 39 3.90 -0.74 8.40
CA GLN A 39 3.08 0.40 8.77
C GLN A 39 3.21 0.75 10.26
N ALA A 40 3.30 -0.25 11.14
CA ALA A 40 3.56 -0.05 12.57
C ALA A 40 4.94 0.58 12.81
N LEU A 41 5.97 0.10 12.10
CA LEU A 41 7.32 0.64 12.16
C LEU A 41 7.37 2.10 11.70
N ALA A 42 6.72 2.44 10.58
CA ALA A 42 6.61 3.81 10.11
C ALA A 42 5.94 4.72 11.15
N ARG A 43 4.89 4.25 11.82
CA ARG A 43 4.26 5.01 12.92
C ARG A 43 5.19 5.19 14.10
N LYS A 44 5.95 4.16 14.50
CA LYS A 44 6.95 4.27 15.59
C LYS A 44 7.98 5.36 15.28
N VAL A 45 8.54 5.38 14.07
CA VAL A 45 9.47 6.44 13.64
C VAL A 45 8.82 7.82 13.74
N VAL A 46 7.62 7.99 13.20
CA VAL A 46 6.92 9.29 13.25
C VAL A 46 6.67 9.76 14.69
N GLN A 47 6.35 8.85 15.61
CA GLN A 47 6.17 9.21 17.02
C GLN A 47 7.49 9.58 17.70
N ALA A 48 8.53 8.77 17.53
CA ALA A 48 9.85 9.04 18.10
C ALA A 48 10.45 10.35 17.56
N CYS A 49 10.22 10.64 16.28
CA CYS A 49 10.73 11.81 15.58
C CYS A 49 9.77 13.00 15.61
N LYS A 50 8.70 13.00 16.41
CA LYS A 50 7.65 14.05 16.33
C LYS A 50 8.18 15.46 16.57
N ALA A 51 9.09 15.64 17.52
CA ALA A 51 9.73 16.93 17.79
C ALA A 51 10.66 17.33 16.64
N ASP A 52 11.48 16.39 16.17
CA ASP A 52 12.43 16.62 15.07
C ASP A 52 11.73 16.89 13.73
N LEU A 53 10.60 16.23 13.47
CA LEU A 53 9.73 16.47 12.32
C LEU A 53 9.20 17.89 12.32
N LYS A 54 8.78 18.38 13.48
CA LYS A 54 8.35 19.77 13.65
C LYS A 54 9.51 20.74 13.53
N GLN A 55 10.75 20.36 13.80
CA GLN A 55 11.86 21.30 13.74
C GLN A 55 12.48 21.36 12.34
N TYR A 56 12.71 20.21 11.73
CA TYR A 56 13.53 20.08 10.52
C TYR A 56 12.74 19.68 9.27
N CYS A 57 11.55 19.09 9.43
CA CYS A 57 10.77 18.52 8.32
C CYS A 57 9.35 19.11 8.21
N GLN A 58 9.15 20.36 8.63
CA GLN A 58 7.86 21.02 8.48
C GLN A 58 7.48 21.13 7.00
N GLY A 59 6.20 20.90 6.69
CA GLY A 59 5.67 20.98 5.32
C GLY A 59 5.97 19.76 4.44
N ILE A 60 6.72 18.76 4.94
CA ILE A 60 6.90 17.51 4.19
C ILE A 60 5.61 16.70 4.22
N GLN A 61 5.01 16.55 3.05
CA GLN A 61 3.80 15.76 2.90
C GLN A 61 4.10 14.26 3.12
N PRO A 62 3.28 13.54 3.90
CA PRO A 62 3.46 12.11 4.14
C PRO A 62 3.45 11.25 2.86
N GLY A 63 3.98 10.03 2.97
CA GLY A 63 4.00 9.05 1.88
C GLY A 63 5.24 9.10 0.99
N GLY A 64 5.46 8.00 0.24
CA GLY A 64 6.58 7.87 -0.70
C GLY A 64 7.97 7.98 -0.08
N GLY A 65 8.12 7.70 1.22
CA GLY A 65 9.42 7.77 1.90
C GLY A 65 9.97 9.19 2.14
N ARG A 66 9.24 10.25 1.78
CA ARG A 66 9.74 11.65 1.87
C ARG A 66 10.12 12.08 3.29
N ILE A 67 9.33 11.66 4.28
CA ILE A 67 9.65 11.92 5.69
C ILE A 67 10.95 11.23 6.09
N ALA A 68 11.14 9.96 5.72
CA ALA A 68 12.36 9.23 6.02
C ALA A 68 13.57 9.89 5.36
N ALA A 69 13.45 10.35 4.11
CA ALA A 69 14.49 11.09 3.42
C ALA A 69 14.86 12.41 4.13
N CYS A 70 13.86 13.18 4.58
CA CYS A 70 14.11 14.41 5.33
C CYS A 70 14.81 14.16 6.66
N LEU A 71 14.35 13.15 7.42
CA LEU A 71 15.00 12.74 8.66
C LEU A 71 16.44 12.28 8.41
N GLN A 72 16.67 11.48 7.36
CA GLN A 72 18.01 11.01 7.02
C GLN A 72 18.97 12.14 6.64
N ALA A 73 18.49 13.16 5.90
CA ALA A 73 19.29 14.34 5.59
C ALA A 73 19.66 15.16 6.83
N ASN A 74 18.82 15.13 7.87
CA ASN A 74 19.02 15.86 9.12
C ASN A 74 19.56 14.97 10.26
N ARG A 75 20.01 13.74 9.98
CA ARG A 75 20.27 12.71 10.98
C ARG A 75 21.16 13.18 12.14
N ALA A 76 22.17 13.98 11.86
CA ALA A 76 23.09 14.53 12.87
C ALA A 76 22.44 15.51 13.85
N ASN A 77 21.35 16.17 13.45
CA ASN A 77 20.63 17.17 14.24
C ASN A 77 19.40 16.60 14.98
N LEU A 78 19.03 15.34 14.71
CA LEU A 78 17.88 14.70 15.33
C LEU A 78 18.17 14.32 16.78
N THR A 79 17.13 14.24 17.60
CA THR A 79 17.25 13.67 18.94
C THR A 79 17.76 12.22 18.93
N PRO A 80 18.46 11.76 19.98
CA PRO A 80 18.94 10.38 20.06
C PRO A 80 17.83 9.32 19.89
N SER A 81 16.64 9.61 20.42
CA SER A 81 15.46 8.75 20.28
C SER A 81 15.03 8.58 18.82
N CYS A 82 14.99 9.69 18.06
CA CYS A 82 14.64 9.64 16.65
C CYS A 82 15.73 8.95 15.80
N GLN A 83 17.01 9.17 16.12
CA GLN A 83 18.11 8.47 15.44
C GLN A 83 18.04 6.95 15.62
N ALA A 84 17.72 6.49 16.84
CA ALA A 84 17.56 5.07 17.14
C ALA A 84 16.38 4.46 16.37
N ALA A 85 15.21 5.11 16.41
CA ALA A 85 14.03 4.64 15.68
C ALA A 85 14.26 4.60 14.16
N LEU A 86 14.97 5.59 13.61
CA LEU A 86 15.33 5.61 12.19
C LEU A 86 16.30 4.48 11.82
N ALA A 87 17.23 4.14 12.72
CA ALA A 87 18.17 3.02 12.52
C ALA A 87 17.48 1.65 12.56
N GLU A 88 16.43 1.48 13.37
CA GLU A 88 15.60 0.26 13.37
C GLU A 88 14.72 0.16 12.13
N ALA A 89 14.29 1.28 11.58
CA ALA A 89 13.31 1.31 10.48
C ALA A 89 13.92 1.23 9.08
N LEU A 90 15.16 1.65 8.90
CA LEU A 90 15.85 1.58 7.61
C LEU A 90 16.62 0.25 7.52
N PRO A 91 16.24 -0.67 6.60
CA PRO A 91 17.09 -1.81 6.31
C PRO A 91 18.45 -1.30 5.83
N LYS A 92 19.52 -1.88 6.38
CA LYS A 92 20.89 -1.56 5.98
C LYS A 92 21.17 -1.95 4.53
#